data_AF-A0A959FMM3-F1
#
_entry.id   AF-A0A959FMM3-F1
#
_cell.length_a   1.000
_cell.length_b   1.000
_cell.length_c   1.000
_cell.angle_alpha   90.00
_cell.angle_beta   90.00
_cell.angle_gamma   90.00
#
_symmetry.space_group_name_H-M   'P 1'
#
loop_
_entity.id
_entity.type
_entity.pdbx_description
1 polymer ?
#
loop_
_entity_poly.entity_id
_entity_poly.type
_entity_poly.pdbx_seq_one_letter_code
_entity_poly.pdbx_strand_id
1 'polypeptide(L)'
;PDRLQEELIRLNFKTALPELEVSASVAGLEEELEHFIDEVNAVGLYQLPLQSKTLTLAKQQKNLEQIISQLERTLTGLADYDDFYAWQRNWFSLAEPARKVLSALIRVRPKHWEAAFGSWYFNECLVQNYQPLASLPSDSLQQFADDYALTSAQTPLVIRKTWESLRDAGARELRPLSRTWPEQAPDNFLAGQFAQAGSALTRFLPVWLVTPAVGAQLAPYFDQVLVVDAHTLGGDAAAWLHEARQVVLFSNQDHLTAQGSLVAQCERGDIPVAQLQESHRLPLLPRMAAGEVTVTYEQVEGRFLEDHLQNEVEAQAILRWLNQVEKMPNRTFPSVGILTATPAQRNLILQYFHTIKAKKQPGAEIIQQLERNGMQVLTWTEAVGQKFDQVVLSTVFGMIDAEGHLPADLPAWLSRARLEAAFSSVQQSLHLVTSVPEDELQAWLEQPTSGDGQWLALFLLAAEARATGQEAVLQQMQAAFPELQPPPLETPDSLPREVAHRLMDLLPGWSWEWKAPGPGKLPLLQFHNPEGQTALLLVDGFLAQSTYTHYSWEWNHRQALEREGYYLLSIQSEAWWKASGQEALRLSGALRGMATVATEEEE
;
A
#
# COMPACT_ATOMS: atom_id res chain seq x y z
N PRO A 1 85.10 -24.43 6.72
CA PRO A 1 83.94 -24.81 5.87
C PRO A 1 82.62 -24.46 6.57
N ASP A 2 82.36 -25.00 7.76
CA ASP A 2 81.08 -24.84 8.47
C ASP A 2 80.83 -23.40 8.94
N ARG A 3 81.87 -22.70 9.44
CA ARG A 3 81.79 -21.25 9.76
C ARG A 3 81.48 -20.35 8.57
N LEU A 4 81.92 -20.73 7.36
CA LEU A 4 81.65 -19.98 6.13
C LEU A 4 80.20 -20.18 5.65
N GLN A 5 79.64 -21.38 5.85
CA GLN A 5 78.22 -21.65 5.59
C GLN A 5 77.32 -20.94 6.60
N GLU A 6 77.68 -20.88 7.89
CA GLU A 6 76.90 -20.13 8.89
C GLU A 6 76.90 -18.62 8.66
N GLU A 7 78.03 -18.05 8.22
CA GLU A 7 78.13 -16.64 7.82
C GLU A 7 77.31 -16.35 6.54
N LEU A 8 77.34 -17.25 5.55
CA LEU A 8 76.51 -17.16 4.33
C LEU A 8 75.00 -17.16 4.64
N ILE A 9 74.57 -17.91 5.66
CA ILE A 9 73.16 -17.98 6.09
C ILE A 9 72.72 -16.70 6.82
N ARG A 10 73.66 -15.93 7.38
CA ARG A 10 73.43 -14.70 8.16
C ARG A 10 73.69 -13.41 7.40
N LEU A 11 74.04 -13.49 6.10
CA LEU A 11 74.24 -12.33 5.24
C LEU A 11 72.93 -11.55 5.05
N ASN A 12 73.02 -10.27 5.37
CA ASN A 12 72.13 -9.16 5.07
C ASN A 12 73.06 -7.94 4.85
N PHE A 13 72.62 -6.85 4.22
CA PHE A 13 73.44 -5.64 4.04
C PHE A 13 74.17 -5.17 5.31
N LYS A 14 73.57 -5.34 6.49
CA LYS A 14 74.19 -4.94 7.78
C LYS A 14 75.28 -5.89 8.29
N THR A 15 75.35 -7.12 7.81
CA THR A 15 76.31 -8.16 8.24
C THR A 15 77.35 -8.50 7.18
N ALA A 16 77.24 -7.94 5.97
CA ALA A 16 78.26 -8.08 4.94
C ALA A 16 79.52 -7.28 5.32
N LEU A 17 80.71 -7.91 5.23
CA LEU A 17 81.98 -7.23 5.45
C LEU A 17 82.17 -6.10 4.41
N PRO A 18 82.41 -4.83 4.83
CA PRO A 18 82.52 -3.69 3.92
C PRO A 18 83.63 -3.77 2.88
N GLU A 19 84.60 -4.68 3.08
CA GLU A 19 85.77 -4.86 2.23
C GLU A 19 85.54 -5.81 1.03
N LEU A 20 84.34 -6.41 0.93
CA LEU A 20 83.97 -7.30 -0.19
C LEU A 20 83.13 -6.54 -1.22
N GLU A 21 83.52 -6.59 -2.51
CA GLU A 21 82.76 -6.00 -3.65
C GLU A 21 81.31 -6.49 -3.73
N VAL A 22 81.01 -7.67 -3.16
CA VAL A 22 79.68 -8.27 -3.12
C VAL A 22 78.71 -7.52 -2.21
N SER A 23 79.20 -6.76 -1.22
CA SER A 23 78.36 -6.00 -0.28
C SER A 23 77.55 -4.90 -0.98
N ALA A 24 78.15 -4.21 -1.95
CA ALA A 24 77.48 -3.18 -2.76
C ALA A 24 76.40 -3.79 -3.67
N SER A 25 76.65 -4.99 -4.21
CA SER A 25 75.67 -5.70 -5.05
C SER A 25 74.48 -6.22 -4.23
N VAL A 26 74.71 -6.69 -3.00
CA VAL A 26 73.63 -7.12 -2.09
C VAL A 26 72.79 -5.93 -1.64
N ALA A 27 73.43 -4.78 -1.37
CA ALA A 27 72.73 -3.53 -1.04
C ALA A 27 71.78 -3.10 -2.17
N GLY A 28 72.28 -3.08 -3.41
CA GLY A 28 71.49 -2.71 -4.58
C GLY A 28 70.31 -3.65 -4.81
N LEU A 29 70.50 -4.97 -4.61
CA LEU A 29 69.41 -5.95 -4.75
C LEU A 29 68.35 -5.82 -3.63
N GLU A 30 68.75 -5.47 -2.41
CA GLU A 30 67.78 -5.20 -1.33
C GLU A 30 66.99 -3.91 -1.60
N GLU A 31 67.65 -2.86 -2.11
CA GLU A 31 67.00 -1.61 -2.51
C GLU A 31 66.03 -1.81 -3.69
N GLU A 32 66.42 -2.58 -4.70
CA GLU A 32 65.53 -2.96 -5.82
C GLU A 32 64.32 -3.78 -5.34
N LEU A 33 64.51 -4.68 -4.37
CA LEU A 33 63.43 -5.48 -3.80
C LEU A 33 62.45 -4.62 -2.99
N GLU A 34 62.95 -3.70 -2.17
CA GLU A 34 62.09 -2.76 -1.43
C GLU A 34 61.34 -1.85 -2.39
N HIS A 35 62.01 -1.34 -3.42
CA HIS A 35 61.37 -0.54 -4.46
C HIS A 35 60.26 -1.31 -5.18
N PHE A 36 60.51 -2.57 -5.57
CA PHE A 36 59.49 -3.42 -6.19
C PHE A 36 58.28 -3.66 -5.26
N ILE A 37 58.51 -3.92 -3.97
CA ILE A 37 57.42 -4.12 -2.99
C ILE A 37 56.60 -2.83 -2.84
N ASP A 38 57.26 -1.68 -2.79
CA ASP A 38 56.60 -0.38 -2.70
C ASP A 38 55.78 -0.06 -3.95
N GLU A 39 56.29 -0.36 -5.14
CA GLU A 39 55.54 -0.21 -6.40
C GLU A 39 54.29 -1.10 -6.41
N VAL A 40 54.42 -2.38 -6.04
CA VAL A 40 53.28 -3.32 -6.00
C VAL A 40 52.23 -2.87 -4.97
N ASN A 41 52.66 -2.36 -3.81
CA ASN A 41 51.76 -1.83 -2.80
C ASN A 41 51.07 -0.53 -3.23
N ALA A 42 51.79 0.34 -3.94
CA ALA A 42 51.25 1.61 -4.45
C ALA A 42 50.13 1.40 -5.47
N VAL A 43 50.15 0.29 -6.21
CA VAL A 43 49.07 -0.12 -7.12
C VAL A 43 47.77 -0.45 -6.35
N GLY A 44 47.86 -0.74 -5.04
CA GLY A 44 46.68 -1.03 -4.21
C GLY A 44 46.02 -2.37 -4.54
N LEU A 45 46.76 -3.30 -5.15
CA LEU A 45 46.24 -4.60 -5.63
C LEU A 45 45.75 -5.51 -4.49
N TYR A 46 46.27 -5.32 -3.27
CA TYR A 46 45.92 -6.09 -2.07
C TYR A 46 45.47 -5.15 -0.93
N GLN A 47 44.46 -5.57 -0.16
CA GLN A 47 44.00 -4.82 1.03
C GLN A 47 45.06 -4.73 2.13
N LEU A 48 45.96 -5.71 2.21
CA LEU A 48 47.09 -5.71 3.14
C LEU A 48 48.38 -5.52 2.35
N PRO A 49 49.24 -4.54 2.71
CA PRO A 49 50.48 -4.30 2.00
C PRO A 49 51.45 -5.47 2.20
N LEU A 50 52.15 -5.83 1.13
CA LEU A 50 53.28 -6.75 1.16
C LEU A 50 54.39 -6.13 2.02
N GLN A 51 54.94 -6.90 2.96
CA GLN A 51 55.97 -6.41 3.88
C GLN A 51 57.33 -7.03 3.57
N SER A 52 58.36 -6.19 3.41
CA SER A 52 59.75 -6.61 3.55
C SER A 52 60.10 -6.62 5.04
N LYS A 53 60.32 -7.81 5.62
CA LYS A 53 60.97 -7.87 6.94
C LYS A 53 62.49 -7.93 6.69
N THR A 54 63.29 -7.30 7.55
CA THR A 54 64.76 -7.39 7.55
C THR A 54 65.19 -8.83 7.79
N LEU A 55 65.23 -9.59 6.70
CA LEU A 55 65.39 -11.03 6.66
C LEU A 55 66.79 -11.34 6.10
N THR A 56 67.34 -12.49 6.47
CA THR A 56 68.56 -13.01 5.82
C THR A 56 68.27 -13.31 4.34
N LEU A 57 69.29 -13.30 3.46
CA LEU A 57 69.12 -13.53 2.02
C LEU A 57 68.25 -14.76 1.69
N ALA A 58 68.44 -15.88 2.38
CA ALA A 58 67.64 -17.10 2.18
C ALA A 58 66.14 -16.92 2.54
N LYS A 59 65.84 -16.07 3.53
CA LYS A 59 64.46 -15.75 3.91
C LYS A 59 63.85 -14.69 2.99
N GLN A 60 64.64 -13.76 2.44
CA GLN A 60 64.20 -12.83 1.40
C GLN A 60 63.84 -13.57 0.12
N GLN A 61 64.64 -14.54 -0.31
CA GLN A 61 64.33 -15.40 -1.46
C GLN A 61 63.00 -16.13 -1.27
N LYS A 62 62.78 -16.74 -0.10
CA LYS A 62 61.50 -17.41 0.20
C LYS A 62 60.31 -16.44 0.24
N ASN A 63 60.52 -15.20 0.70
CA ASN A 63 59.48 -14.17 0.69
C ASN A 63 59.14 -13.76 -0.76
N LEU A 64 60.15 -13.59 -1.61
CA LEU A 64 59.99 -13.34 -3.04
C LEU A 64 59.22 -14.47 -3.73
N GLU A 65 59.54 -15.73 -3.46
CA GLU A 65 58.81 -16.89 -3.99
C GLU A 65 57.33 -16.89 -3.54
N GLN A 66 57.05 -16.46 -2.30
CA GLN A 66 55.67 -16.31 -1.82
C GLN A 66 54.93 -15.17 -2.51
N ILE A 67 55.58 -14.02 -2.71
CA ILE A 67 55.01 -12.87 -3.43
C ILE A 67 54.72 -13.26 -4.88
N ILE A 68 55.66 -13.93 -5.56
CA ILE A 68 55.48 -14.43 -6.92
C ILE A 68 54.31 -15.41 -6.98
N SER A 69 54.24 -16.39 -6.07
CA SER A 69 53.13 -17.35 -6.05
C SER A 69 51.77 -16.66 -5.78
N GLN A 70 51.75 -15.61 -4.95
CA GLN A 70 50.56 -14.82 -4.71
C GLN A 70 50.14 -14.03 -5.95
N LEU A 71 51.08 -13.39 -6.65
CA LEU A 71 50.84 -12.67 -7.90
C LEU A 71 50.38 -13.61 -9.02
N GLU A 72 50.98 -14.81 -9.15
CA GLU A 72 50.56 -15.82 -10.12
C GLU A 72 49.15 -16.34 -9.86
N ARG A 73 48.79 -16.56 -8.58
CA ARG A 73 47.41 -16.91 -8.20
C ARG A 73 46.43 -15.80 -8.53
N THR A 74 46.80 -14.55 -8.28
CA THR A 74 45.98 -13.40 -8.66
C THR A 74 45.85 -13.30 -10.18
N LEU A 75 46.92 -13.49 -10.94
CA LEU A 75 46.91 -13.51 -12.40
C LEU A 75 46.03 -14.64 -12.96
N THR A 76 46.10 -15.84 -12.38
CA THR A 76 45.28 -16.98 -12.78
C THR A 76 43.80 -16.76 -12.44
N GLY A 77 43.52 -16.17 -11.28
CA GLY A 77 42.16 -15.86 -10.85
C GLY A 77 41.53 -14.65 -11.55
N LEU A 78 42.34 -13.76 -12.14
CA LEU A 78 41.87 -12.61 -12.92
C LEU A 78 41.10 -13.01 -14.17
N ALA A 79 41.41 -14.18 -14.76
CA ALA A 79 40.70 -14.68 -15.94
C ALA A 79 39.21 -14.95 -15.67
N ASP A 80 38.87 -15.37 -14.45
CA ASP A 80 37.49 -15.66 -14.01
C ASP A 80 36.93 -14.56 -13.09
N TYR A 81 37.59 -13.40 -13.00
CA TYR A 81 37.25 -12.37 -12.02
C TYR A 81 35.87 -11.74 -12.28
N ASP A 82 35.54 -11.47 -13.53
CA ASP A 82 34.24 -10.90 -13.89
C ASP A 82 33.10 -11.85 -13.52
N ASP A 83 33.28 -13.15 -13.79
CA ASP A 83 32.31 -14.19 -13.43
C ASP A 83 32.21 -14.38 -11.91
N PHE A 84 33.35 -14.36 -11.21
CA PHE A 84 33.39 -14.42 -9.75
C PHE A 84 32.69 -13.22 -9.12
N TYR A 85 32.94 -12.01 -9.62
CA TYR A 85 32.36 -10.77 -9.09
C TYR A 85 30.85 -10.70 -9.39
N ALA A 86 30.44 -11.08 -10.60
CA ALA A 86 29.03 -11.19 -10.96
C ALA A 86 28.31 -12.21 -10.06
N TRP A 87 28.93 -13.36 -9.82
CA TRP A 87 28.40 -14.39 -8.91
C TRP A 87 28.35 -13.90 -7.45
N GLN A 88 29.39 -13.24 -6.97
CA GLN A 88 29.45 -12.69 -5.61
C GLN A 88 28.36 -11.64 -5.39
N ARG A 89 28.18 -10.70 -6.34
CA ARG A 89 27.14 -9.67 -6.28
C ARG A 89 25.75 -10.33 -6.25
N ASN A 90 25.51 -11.31 -7.12
CA ASN A 90 24.26 -12.05 -7.13
C ASN A 90 24.03 -12.82 -5.82
N TRP A 91 25.07 -13.49 -5.29
CA TRP A 91 25.00 -14.24 -4.04
C TRP A 91 24.56 -13.37 -2.86
N PHE A 92 25.08 -12.14 -2.76
CA PHE A 92 24.72 -11.21 -1.70
C PHE A 92 23.34 -10.55 -1.90
N SER A 93 22.85 -10.41 -3.13
CA SER A 93 21.49 -9.92 -3.39
C SER A 93 20.40 -10.96 -3.10
N LEU A 94 20.75 -12.25 -2.99
CA LEU A 94 19.78 -13.31 -2.73
C LEU A 94 19.33 -13.33 -1.26
N ALA A 95 18.03 -13.60 -1.05
CA ALA A 95 17.46 -13.84 0.27
C ALA A 95 18.10 -15.09 0.94
N GLU A 96 18.08 -15.14 2.27
CA GLU A 96 18.66 -16.24 3.05
C GLU A 96 18.16 -17.64 2.62
N PRO A 97 16.86 -17.86 2.34
CA PRO A 97 16.38 -19.16 1.87
C PRO A 97 17.01 -19.57 0.54
N ALA A 98 17.09 -18.65 -0.43
CA ALA A 98 17.67 -18.91 -1.74
C ALA A 98 19.16 -19.28 -1.67
N ARG A 99 19.92 -18.61 -0.78
CA ARG A 99 21.32 -18.97 -0.51
C ARG A 99 21.47 -20.38 0.05
N LYS A 100 20.60 -20.80 0.97
CA LYS A 100 20.61 -22.17 1.52
C LYS A 100 20.40 -23.23 0.44
N VAL A 101 19.47 -23.00 -0.48
CA VAL A 101 19.20 -23.91 -1.61
C VAL A 101 20.40 -24.01 -2.54
N LEU A 102 20.97 -22.87 -2.95
CA LEU A 102 22.13 -22.86 -3.83
C LEU A 102 23.35 -23.50 -3.17
N SER A 103 23.60 -23.25 -1.87
CA SER A 103 24.67 -23.92 -1.13
C SER A 103 24.53 -25.45 -1.16
N ALA A 104 23.29 -25.97 -1.03
CA ALA A 104 23.04 -27.40 -1.13
C ALA A 104 23.36 -27.94 -2.54
N LEU A 105 22.95 -27.24 -3.60
CA LEU A 105 23.22 -27.65 -4.99
C LEU A 105 24.73 -27.59 -5.33
N ILE A 106 25.42 -26.53 -4.89
CA ILE A 106 26.88 -26.39 -5.06
C ILE A 106 27.61 -27.56 -4.39
N ARG A 107 27.13 -28.00 -3.22
CA ARG A 107 27.72 -29.15 -2.50
C ARG A 107 27.48 -30.48 -3.20
N VAL A 108 26.31 -30.67 -3.79
CA VAL A 108 25.92 -31.93 -4.47
C VAL A 108 26.61 -32.08 -5.83
N ARG A 109 26.95 -30.98 -6.51
CA ARG A 109 27.59 -30.96 -7.85
C ARG A 109 26.87 -31.86 -8.87
N PRO A 110 25.56 -31.66 -9.11
CA PRO A 110 24.82 -32.48 -10.05
C PRO A 110 25.32 -32.28 -11.49
N LYS A 111 25.29 -33.35 -12.29
CA LYS A 111 25.62 -33.29 -13.74
C LYS A 111 24.60 -32.46 -14.53
N HIS A 112 23.35 -32.45 -14.08
CA HIS A 112 22.27 -31.67 -14.67
C HIS A 112 21.63 -30.82 -13.58
N TRP A 113 22.05 -29.55 -13.52
CA TRP A 113 21.62 -28.62 -12.48
C TRP A 113 20.12 -28.39 -12.47
N GLU A 114 19.52 -28.21 -13.65
CA GLU A 114 18.08 -27.98 -13.80
C GLU A 114 17.24 -29.15 -13.27
N ALA A 115 17.61 -30.39 -13.63
CA ALA A 115 16.92 -31.58 -13.16
C ALA A 115 17.06 -31.79 -11.64
N ALA A 116 18.24 -31.50 -11.08
CA ALA A 116 18.50 -31.63 -9.65
C ALA A 116 17.76 -30.57 -8.83
N PHE A 117 17.77 -29.32 -9.30
CA PHE A 117 17.00 -28.23 -8.70
C PHE A 117 15.50 -28.50 -8.79
N GLY A 118 15.00 -28.90 -9.96
CA GLY A 118 13.60 -29.26 -10.15
C GLY A 118 13.17 -30.37 -9.20
N SER A 119 13.95 -31.45 -9.10
CA SER A 119 13.65 -32.56 -8.18
C SER A 119 13.66 -32.14 -6.71
N TRP A 120 14.63 -31.30 -6.31
CA TRP A 120 14.68 -30.77 -4.94
C TRP A 120 13.50 -29.83 -4.65
N TYR A 121 13.19 -28.91 -5.56
CA TYR A 121 12.07 -27.98 -5.45
C TYR A 121 10.74 -28.72 -5.37
N PHE A 122 10.52 -29.72 -6.23
CA PHE A 122 9.31 -30.54 -6.17
C PHE A 122 9.20 -31.27 -4.83
N ASN A 123 10.28 -31.85 -4.32
CA ASN A 123 10.23 -32.55 -3.04
C ASN A 123 10.01 -31.60 -1.86
N GLU A 124 10.84 -30.56 -1.71
CA GLU A 124 10.80 -29.68 -0.53
C GLU A 124 9.62 -28.71 -0.60
N CYS A 125 9.40 -28.04 -1.73
CA CYS A 125 8.34 -27.06 -1.82
C CYS A 125 6.99 -27.73 -2.04
N LEU A 126 6.87 -28.66 -2.99
CA LEU A 126 5.55 -29.21 -3.35
C LEU A 126 5.10 -30.44 -2.55
N VAL A 127 6.03 -31.33 -2.17
CA VAL A 127 5.65 -32.57 -1.46
C VAL A 127 5.72 -32.41 0.06
N GLN A 128 6.73 -31.72 0.58
CA GLN A 128 6.93 -31.59 2.03
C GLN A 128 6.18 -30.40 2.63
N ASN A 129 6.17 -29.24 1.96
CA ASN A 129 5.69 -27.99 2.55
C ASN A 129 4.40 -27.44 1.91
N TYR A 130 4.04 -27.86 0.70
CA TYR A 130 2.80 -27.46 0.06
C TYR A 130 1.72 -28.50 0.35
N GLN A 131 0.71 -28.10 1.10
CA GLN A 131 -0.54 -28.84 1.23
C GLN A 131 -1.56 -28.16 0.33
N PRO A 132 -1.80 -28.65 -0.89
CA PRO A 132 -2.91 -28.12 -1.68
C PRO A 132 -4.19 -28.34 -0.88
N LEU A 133 -5.01 -27.29 -0.76
CA LEU A 133 -6.39 -27.47 -0.38
C LEU A 133 -6.99 -28.44 -1.39
N ALA A 134 -7.47 -29.59 -0.92
CA ALA A 134 -8.15 -30.53 -1.80
C ALA A 134 -9.29 -29.77 -2.50
N SER A 135 -9.26 -29.75 -3.84
CA SER A 135 -10.36 -29.17 -4.59
C SER A 135 -11.64 -29.92 -4.21
N LEU A 136 -12.55 -29.20 -3.55
CA LEU A 136 -13.83 -29.78 -3.18
C LEU A 136 -14.66 -29.93 -4.47
N PRO A 137 -15.30 -31.10 -4.69
CA PRO A 137 -16.26 -31.25 -5.76
C PRO A 137 -17.33 -30.17 -5.66
N SER A 138 -17.82 -29.69 -6.81
CA SER A 138 -18.88 -28.64 -6.86
C SER A 138 -20.08 -28.99 -6.00
N ASP A 139 -20.47 -30.28 -5.95
CA ASP A 139 -21.58 -30.77 -5.12
C ASP A 139 -21.34 -30.56 -3.62
N SER A 140 -20.10 -30.74 -3.15
CA SER A 140 -19.73 -30.54 -1.74
C SER A 140 -19.71 -29.05 -1.37
N LEU A 141 -19.25 -28.19 -2.29
CA LEU A 141 -19.31 -26.74 -2.12
C LEU A 141 -20.75 -26.24 -2.06
N GLN A 142 -21.61 -26.73 -2.95
CA GLN A 142 -23.03 -26.41 -2.97
C GLN A 142 -23.70 -26.84 -1.66
N GLN A 143 -23.47 -28.08 -1.22
CA GLN A 143 -24.05 -28.58 0.03
C GLN A 143 -23.64 -27.72 1.24
N PHE A 144 -22.36 -27.36 1.34
CA PHE A 144 -21.90 -26.45 2.39
C PHE A 144 -22.60 -25.08 2.31
N ALA A 145 -22.73 -24.52 1.11
CA ALA A 145 -23.38 -23.23 0.92
C ALA A 145 -24.87 -23.27 1.33
N ASP A 146 -25.57 -24.36 1.01
CA ASP A 146 -26.97 -24.58 1.39
C ASP A 146 -27.12 -24.73 2.92
N ASP A 147 -26.27 -25.55 3.56
CA ASP A 147 -26.26 -25.75 5.01
C ASP A 147 -25.91 -24.45 5.76
N TYR A 148 -24.96 -23.68 5.22
CA TYR A 148 -24.58 -22.37 5.75
C TYR A 148 -25.73 -21.36 5.60
N ALA A 149 -26.40 -21.31 4.45
CA ALA A 149 -27.55 -20.43 4.22
C ALA A 149 -28.70 -20.76 5.19
N LEU A 150 -28.99 -22.05 5.39
CA LEU A 150 -29.98 -22.49 6.37
C LEU A 150 -29.63 -22.05 7.79
N THR A 151 -28.39 -22.29 8.21
CA THR A 151 -27.89 -21.92 9.53
C THR A 151 -27.92 -20.41 9.72
N SER A 152 -27.45 -19.65 8.74
CA SER A 152 -27.44 -18.19 8.71
C SER A 152 -28.86 -17.62 8.80
N ALA A 153 -29.84 -18.21 8.12
CA ALA A 153 -31.23 -17.80 8.19
C ALA A 153 -31.86 -18.02 9.59
N GLN A 154 -31.46 -19.08 10.29
CA GLN A 154 -31.97 -19.40 11.63
C GLN A 154 -31.25 -18.63 12.75
N THR A 155 -30.00 -18.25 12.54
CA THR A 155 -29.13 -17.62 13.53
C THR A 155 -29.71 -16.33 14.12
N PRO A 156 -30.25 -15.36 13.33
CA PRO A 156 -30.88 -14.16 13.88
C PRO A 156 -32.03 -14.44 14.84
N LEU A 157 -32.83 -15.47 14.59
CA LEU A 157 -33.95 -15.84 15.47
C LEU A 157 -33.45 -16.38 16.82
N VAL A 158 -32.43 -17.23 16.80
CA VAL A 158 -31.80 -17.78 18.02
C VAL A 158 -31.11 -16.66 18.82
N ILE A 159 -30.36 -15.79 18.13
CA ILE A 159 -29.71 -14.61 18.71
C ILE A 159 -30.76 -13.72 19.37
N ARG A 160 -31.83 -13.38 18.63
CA ARG A 160 -32.92 -12.54 19.13
C ARG A 160 -33.59 -13.12 20.37
N LYS A 161 -33.94 -14.41 20.35
CA LYS A 161 -34.57 -15.09 21.49
C LYS A 161 -33.67 -15.09 22.73
N THR A 162 -32.38 -15.35 22.52
CA THR A 162 -31.37 -15.32 23.59
C THR A 162 -31.26 -13.90 24.18
N TRP A 163 -31.19 -12.88 23.33
CA TRP A 163 -31.13 -11.49 23.76
C TRP A 163 -32.40 -10.99 24.43
N GLU A 164 -33.58 -11.39 23.97
CA GLU A 164 -34.85 -11.07 24.63
C GLU A 164 -34.87 -11.63 26.06
N SER A 165 -34.42 -12.88 26.25
CA SER A 165 -34.29 -13.48 27.58
C SER A 165 -33.28 -12.75 28.48
N LEU A 166 -32.11 -12.39 27.93
CA LEU A 166 -31.09 -11.64 28.67
C LEU A 166 -31.57 -10.24 29.05
N ARG A 167 -32.23 -9.55 28.12
CA ARG A 167 -32.82 -8.23 28.34
C ARG A 167 -33.91 -8.26 29.39
N ASP A 168 -34.78 -9.26 29.38
CA ASP A 168 -35.84 -9.41 30.38
C ASP A 168 -35.28 -9.76 31.76
N ALA A 169 -34.17 -10.49 31.83
CA ALA A 169 -33.43 -10.69 33.08
C ALA A 169 -32.82 -9.37 33.60
N GLY A 170 -32.10 -8.64 32.74
CA GLY A 170 -31.54 -7.32 33.08
C GLY A 170 -32.62 -6.31 33.50
N ALA A 171 -33.75 -6.27 32.80
CA ALA A 171 -34.87 -5.38 33.12
C ALA A 171 -35.47 -5.69 34.51
N ARG A 172 -35.55 -6.97 34.89
CA ARG A 172 -36.03 -7.38 36.22
C ARG A 172 -35.09 -6.91 37.33
N GLU A 173 -33.78 -6.96 37.09
CA GLU A 173 -32.75 -6.48 38.02
C GLU A 173 -32.72 -4.95 38.11
N LEU A 174 -32.95 -4.24 36.99
CA LEU A 174 -32.90 -2.77 36.92
C LEU A 174 -34.17 -2.08 37.43
N ARG A 175 -35.36 -2.69 37.27
CA ARG A 175 -36.65 -2.10 37.70
C ARG A 175 -36.69 -1.52 39.12
N PRO A 176 -36.15 -2.17 40.18
CA PRO A 176 -36.14 -1.59 41.51
C PRO A 176 -35.19 -0.40 41.62
N LEU A 177 -34.04 -0.45 40.94
CA LEU A 177 -33.00 0.59 40.97
C LEU A 177 -33.44 1.83 40.18
N SER A 178 -34.07 1.64 39.03
CA SER A 178 -34.50 2.73 38.15
C SER A 178 -35.54 3.66 38.79
N ARG A 179 -36.27 3.20 39.81
CA ARG A 179 -37.21 4.03 40.58
C ARG A 179 -36.54 5.10 41.41
N THR A 180 -35.25 4.94 41.70
CA THR A 180 -34.44 5.89 42.47
C THR A 180 -33.59 6.81 41.59
N TRP A 181 -33.69 6.68 40.27
CA TRP A 181 -32.90 7.48 39.35
C TRP A 181 -33.54 8.86 39.15
N PRO A 182 -32.76 9.96 39.23
CA PRO A 182 -33.27 11.30 39.04
C PRO A 182 -33.62 11.56 37.56
N GLU A 183 -34.60 12.44 37.32
CA GLU A 183 -34.95 12.89 35.96
C GLU A 183 -33.84 13.70 35.30
N GLN A 184 -33.01 14.38 36.09
CA GLN A 184 -31.80 15.06 35.66
C GLN A 184 -30.59 14.43 36.36
N ALA A 185 -29.76 13.76 35.58
CA ALA A 185 -28.57 13.08 36.08
C ALA A 185 -27.43 14.09 36.27
N PRO A 186 -26.81 14.16 37.47
CA PRO A 186 -25.57 14.93 37.65
C PRO A 186 -24.40 14.31 36.87
N ASP A 187 -23.35 15.09 36.67
CA ASP A 187 -22.09 14.58 36.13
C ASP A 187 -21.60 13.39 36.97
N ASN A 188 -21.18 12.31 36.30
CA ASN A 188 -20.77 11.01 36.88
C ASN A 188 -21.90 10.09 37.41
N PHE A 189 -23.17 10.43 37.20
CA PHE A 189 -24.27 9.52 37.56
C PHE A 189 -24.13 8.14 36.90
N LEU A 190 -23.70 8.09 35.64
CA LEU A 190 -23.51 6.86 34.88
C LEU A 190 -22.47 5.93 35.52
N ALA A 191 -21.29 6.43 35.91
CA ALA A 191 -20.27 5.63 36.59
C ALA A 191 -20.80 4.98 37.87
N GLY A 192 -21.57 5.74 38.67
CA GLY A 192 -22.20 5.21 39.88
C GLY A 192 -23.22 4.09 39.60
N GLN A 193 -24.02 4.22 38.54
CA GLN A 193 -24.97 3.18 38.16
C GLN A 193 -24.29 1.93 37.61
N PHE A 194 -23.18 2.07 36.87
CA PHE A 194 -22.40 0.94 36.40
C PHE A 194 -21.68 0.21 37.54
N ALA A 195 -21.18 0.94 38.55
CA ALA A 195 -20.62 0.32 39.75
C ALA A 195 -21.67 -0.51 40.52
N GLN A 196 -22.93 -0.06 40.54
CA GLN A 196 -24.01 -0.75 41.25
C GLN A 196 -24.67 -1.87 40.43
N ALA A 197 -24.82 -1.69 39.13
CA ALA A 197 -25.67 -2.53 38.27
C ALA A 197 -25.10 -2.77 36.86
N GLY A 198 -23.78 -2.61 36.65
CA GLY A 198 -23.13 -2.69 35.34
C GLY A 198 -23.41 -3.99 34.57
N SER A 199 -23.45 -5.13 35.25
CA SER A 199 -23.82 -6.41 34.62
C SER A 199 -25.27 -6.46 34.15
N ALA A 200 -26.20 -5.83 34.87
CA ALA A 200 -27.61 -5.77 34.47
C ALA A 200 -27.81 -4.76 33.33
N LEU A 201 -27.08 -3.64 33.37
CA LEU A 201 -27.07 -2.61 32.32
C LEU A 201 -26.53 -3.15 30.99
N THR A 202 -25.40 -3.85 31.00
CA THR A 202 -24.80 -4.46 29.81
C THR A 202 -25.64 -5.62 29.26
N ARG A 203 -26.36 -6.38 30.10
CA ARG A 203 -27.34 -7.37 29.62
C ARG A 203 -28.59 -6.75 29.01
N PHE A 204 -29.04 -5.62 29.56
CA PHE A 204 -30.23 -4.91 29.06
C PHE A 204 -29.92 -4.13 27.77
N LEU A 205 -28.76 -3.48 27.71
CA LEU A 205 -28.26 -2.75 26.56
C LEU A 205 -26.80 -3.17 26.31
N PRO A 206 -26.56 -4.14 25.42
CA PRO A 206 -25.22 -4.73 25.23
C PRO A 206 -24.28 -3.90 24.38
N VAL A 207 -24.80 -2.95 23.61
CA VAL A 207 -24.00 -2.08 22.73
C VAL A 207 -24.23 -0.64 23.12
N TRP A 208 -23.14 0.07 23.41
CA TRP A 208 -23.14 1.49 23.77
C TRP A 208 -22.24 2.25 22.81
N LEU A 209 -22.77 3.32 22.22
CA LEU A 209 -22.00 4.25 21.40
C LEU A 209 -21.77 5.51 22.22
N VAL A 210 -20.52 5.75 22.61
CA VAL A 210 -20.15 6.82 23.53
C VAL A 210 -18.86 7.51 23.09
N THR A 211 -18.65 8.74 23.56
CA THR A 211 -17.37 9.43 23.38
C THR A 211 -16.29 8.79 24.28
N PRO A 212 -15.00 8.97 23.96
CA PRO A 212 -13.91 8.39 24.76
C PRO A 212 -13.96 8.77 26.26
N ALA A 213 -14.39 10.00 26.57
CA ALA A 213 -14.50 10.47 27.95
C ALA A 213 -15.52 9.66 28.78
N VAL A 214 -16.62 9.25 28.16
CA VAL A 214 -17.62 8.38 28.81
C VAL A 214 -17.17 6.92 28.75
N GLY A 215 -16.59 6.49 27.63
CA GLY A 215 -16.05 5.14 27.46
C GLY A 215 -15.04 4.75 28.53
N ALA A 216 -14.18 5.68 28.95
CA ALA A 216 -13.23 5.48 30.04
C ALA A 216 -13.89 5.04 31.36
N GLN A 217 -15.12 5.48 31.64
CA GLN A 217 -15.84 5.10 32.86
C GLN A 217 -16.55 3.74 32.73
N LEU A 218 -16.74 3.27 31.51
CA LEU A 218 -17.57 2.10 31.18
C LEU A 218 -16.75 0.89 30.78
N ALA A 219 -15.53 1.09 30.27
CA ALA A 219 -14.66 0.04 29.73
C ALA A 219 -14.54 -1.23 30.60
N PRO A 220 -14.44 -1.16 31.95
CA PRO A 220 -14.34 -2.35 32.80
C PRO A 220 -15.56 -3.29 32.74
N TYR A 221 -16.72 -2.80 32.30
CA TYR A 221 -17.99 -3.52 32.33
C TYR A 221 -18.34 -4.19 30.99
N PHE A 222 -17.53 -3.98 29.95
CA PHE A 222 -17.73 -4.57 28.63
C PHE A 222 -16.64 -5.58 28.31
N ASP A 223 -17.03 -6.71 27.69
CA ASP A 223 -16.06 -7.72 27.25
C ASP A 223 -15.20 -7.23 26.09
N GLN A 224 -15.73 -6.32 25.25
CA GLN A 224 -15.06 -5.80 24.07
C GLN A 224 -15.27 -4.29 23.94
N VAL A 225 -14.18 -3.56 23.70
CA VAL A 225 -14.18 -2.13 23.38
C VAL A 225 -13.68 -1.93 21.96
N LEU A 226 -14.52 -1.29 21.15
CA LEU A 226 -14.24 -0.95 19.76
C LEU A 226 -13.97 0.55 19.70
N VAL A 227 -12.76 0.94 19.31
CA VAL A 227 -12.39 2.36 19.15
C VAL A 227 -12.35 2.68 17.67
N VAL A 228 -13.31 3.46 17.21
CA VAL A 228 -13.35 3.99 15.84
C VAL A 228 -12.53 5.28 15.79
N ASP A 229 -11.83 5.51 14.68
CA ASP A 229 -10.93 6.65 14.47
C ASP A 229 -9.85 6.79 15.56
N ALA A 230 -9.23 5.66 15.93
CA ALA A 230 -8.25 5.57 17.02
C ALA A 230 -7.01 6.47 16.82
N HIS A 231 -6.71 6.90 15.59
CA HIS A 231 -5.65 7.88 15.30
C HIS A 231 -5.90 9.25 15.93
N THR A 232 -7.16 9.60 16.21
CA THR A 232 -7.54 10.88 16.85
C THR A 232 -7.28 10.90 18.35
N LEU A 233 -7.07 9.74 18.98
CA LEU A 233 -6.78 9.61 20.39
C LEU A 233 -5.28 9.72 20.67
N GLY A 234 -4.91 10.64 21.56
CA GLY A 234 -3.56 10.67 22.13
C GLY A 234 -3.34 9.49 23.08
N GLY A 235 -2.10 9.02 23.19
CA GLY A 235 -1.75 7.87 24.04
C GLY A 235 -2.17 8.04 25.50
N ASP A 236 -1.94 9.23 26.09
CA ASP A 236 -2.34 9.51 27.48
C ASP A 236 -3.85 9.53 27.67
N ALA A 237 -4.59 10.02 26.67
CA ALA A 237 -6.06 10.05 26.69
C ALA A 237 -6.69 8.65 26.53
N ALA A 238 -5.88 7.66 26.13
CA ALA A 238 -6.29 6.28 25.92
C ALA A 238 -5.86 5.34 27.06
N ALA A 239 -5.30 5.88 28.15
CA ALA A 239 -4.79 5.08 29.26
C ALA A 239 -5.82 4.06 29.78
N TRP A 240 -7.10 4.42 29.87
CA TRP A 240 -8.21 3.57 30.34
C TRP A 240 -8.45 2.28 29.52
N LEU A 241 -7.88 2.16 28.31
CA LEU A 241 -8.04 0.96 27.49
C LEU A 241 -7.47 -0.31 28.14
N HIS A 242 -6.50 -0.19 29.05
CA HIS A 242 -5.96 -1.33 29.79
C HIS A 242 -6.98 -2.00 30.73
N GLU A 243 -8.07 -1.30 31.08
CA GLU A 243 -9.13 -1.86 31.92
C GLU A 243 -10.14 -2.70 31.14
N ALA A 244 -10.14 -2.60 29.81
CA ALA A 244 -10.98 -3.41 28.94
C ALA A 244 -10.41 -4.82 28.76
N ARG A 245 -11.29 -5.81 28.67
CA ARG A 245 -10.89 -7.22 28.49
C ARG A 245 -10.35 -7.52 27.09
N GLN A 246 -10.95 -6.92 26.07
CA GLN A 246 -10.49 -6.96 24.69
C GLN A 246 -10.67 -5.59 24.05
N VAL A 247 -9.67 -5.16 23.29
CA VAL A 247 -9.68 -3.87 22.59
C VAL A 247 -9.42 -4.12 21.11
N VAL A 248 -10.20 -3.49 20.27
CA VAL A 248 -9.96 -3.43 18.83
C VAL A 248 -9.93 -1.97 18.41
N LEU A 249 -8.86 -1.58 17.73
CA LEU A 249 -8.63 -0.23 17.26
C LEU A 249 -8.83 -0.19 15.76
N PHE A 250 -9.69 0.72 15.29
CA PHE A 250 -9.87 1.01 13.88
C PHE A 250 -9.22 2.35 13.56
N SER A 251 -8.36 2.37 12.54
CA SER A 251 -7.69 3.56 12.07
C SER A 251 -7.51 3.53 10.55
N ASN A 252 -7.49 4.71 9.93
CA ASN A 252 -7.00 4.87 8.57
C ASN A 252 -5.48 5.06 8.57
N GLN A 253 -4.80 4.45 7.60
CA GLN A 253 -3.34 4.55 7.44
C GLN A 253 -2.90 5.93 6.96
N ASP A 254 -3.76 6.64 6.22
CA ASP A 254 -3.44 7.94 5.60
C ASP A 254 -3.26 9.07 6.62
N HIS A 255 -3.70 8.86 7.86
CA HIS A 255 -3.44 9.77 8.94
C HIS A 255 -2.10 9.42 9.59
N LEU A 256 -1.03 9.91 8.96
CA LEU A 256 0.29 10.05 9.54
C LEU A 256 0.16 10.47 11.00
N THR A 257 0.36 9.47 11.87
CA THR A 257 0.93 9.54 13.20
C THR A 257 1.22 10.97 13.65
N ALA A 258 0.21 11.68 14.16
CA ALA A 258 0.48 12.79 15.06
C ALA A 258 1.41 12.22 16.12
N GLN A 259 2.61 12.79 16.28
CA GLN A 259 3.58 12.29 17.26
C GLN A 259 2.89 12.20 18.63
N GLY A 260 2.64 10.99 19.11
CA GLY A 260 1.90 10.74 20.34
C GLY A 260 0.48 10.17 20.19
N SER A 261 -0.01 9.86 18.98
CA SER A 261 -1.27 9.13 18.81
C SER A 261 -1.18 7.70 19.36
N LEU A 262 -2.31 7.16 19.81
CA LEU A 262 -2.42 5.78 20.31
C LEU A 262 -1.96 4.78 19.25
N VAL A 263 -2.37 4.95 18.00
CA VAL A 263 -2.02 4.06 16.89
C VAL A 263 -0.50 4.03 16.67
N ALA A 264 0.17 5.19 16.71
CA ALA A 264 1.63 5.28 16.57
C ALA A 264 2.39 4.62 17.73
N GLN A 265 1.77 4.51 18.91
CA GLN A 265 2.32 3.77 20.04
C GLN A 265 2.07 2.26 19.89
N CYS A 266 0.88 1.88 19.42
CA CYS A 266 0.50 0.50 19.16
C CYS A 266 1.35 -0.13 18.07
N GLU A 267 1.74 0.59 17.01
CA GLU A 267 2.64 0.11 15.95
C GLU A 267 4.06 -0.15 16.44
N ARG A 268 4.51 0.51 17.51
CA ARG A 268 5.80 0.24 18.16
C ARG A 268 5.74 -0.96 19.10
N GLY A 269 4.56 -1.23 19.66
CA GLY A 269 4.28 -2.49 20.33
C GLY A 269 4.07 -3.57 19.26
N ASP A 270 4.48 -4.80 19.54
CA ASP A 270 4.28 -5.92 18.62
C ASP A 270 2.79 -6.37 18.62
N ILE A 271 1.88 -5.46 18.30
CA ILE A 271 0.44 -5.67 18.32
C ILE A 271 -0.01 -6.20 16.95
N PRO A 272 -0.83 -7.28 16.89
CA PRO A 272 -1.34 -7.78 15.63
C PRO A 272 -2.15 -6.72 14.87
N VAL A 273 -1.71 -6.40 13.65
CA VAL A 273 -2.39 -5.46 12.75
C VAL A 273 -2.98 -6.23 11.57
N ALA A 274 -4.28 -6.09 11.36
CA ALA A 274 -4.94 -6.53 10.14
C ALA A 274 -5.17 -5.33 9.24
N GLN A 275 -4.45 -5.26 8.12
CA GLN A 275 -4.66 -4.22 7.12
C GLN A 275 -5.83 -4.62 6.21
N LEU A 276 -6.80 -3.72 6.07
CA LEU A 276 -7.87 -3.87 5.09
C LEU A 276 -7.28 -3.54 3.71
N GLN A 277 -6.99 -4.56 2.91
CA GLN A 277 -6.35 -4.39 1.61
C GLN A 277 -7.30 -3.92 0.51
N GLU A 278 -8.60 -4.18 0.68
CA GLU A 278 -9.61 -3.75 -0.26
C GLU A 278 -10.20 -2.41 0.15
N SER A 279 -9.88 -1.36 -0.60
CA SER A 279 -10.70 -0.16 -0.62
C SER A 279 -11.76 -0.33 -1.70
N HIS A 280 -13.03 -0.32 -1.30
CA HIS A 280 -14.16 -0.28 -2.25
C HIS A 280 -14.22 1.03 -3.05
N ARG A 281 -13.29 1.98 -2.84
CA ARG A 281 -13.16 3.22 -3.60
C ARG A 281 -11.71 3.48 -3.98
N LEU A 282 -11.48 3.67 -5.27
CA LEU A 282 -10.24 4.24 -5.77
C LEU A 282 -10.04 5.64 -5.16
N PRO A 283 -8.79 6.06 -4.91
CA PRO A 283 -8.48 7.45 -4.58
C PRO A 283 -9.04 8.41 -5.64
N LEU A 284 -9.32 9.66 -5.26
CA LEU A 284 -10.00 10.61 -6.16
C LEU A 284 -9.20 10.89 -7.44
N LEU A 285 -7.87 10.99 -7.36
CA LEU A 285 -7.03 11.28 -8.52
C LEU A 285 -7.20 10.25 -9.65
N PRO A 286 -7.06 8.93 -9.42
CA PRO A 286 -7.39 7.91 -10.41
C PRO A 286 -8.84 7.98 -10.92
N ARG A 287 -9.82 8.20 -10.03
CA ARG A 287 -11.24 8.30 -10.42
C ARG A 287 -11.51 9.48 -11.34
N MET A 288 -10.88 10.62 -11.04
CA MET A 288 -10.94 11.83 -11.85
C MET A 288 -10.28 11.60 -13.20
N ALA A 289 -9.08 11.04 -13.21
CA ALA A 289 -8.34 10.76 -14.44
C ALA A 289 -9.07 9.74 -15.32
N ALA A 290 -9.70 8.72 -14.72
CA ALA A 290 -10.55 7.74 -15.41
C ALA A 290 -11.93 8.29 -15.83
N GLY A 291 -12.31 9.48 -15.37
CA GLY A 291 -13.58 10.10 -15.72
C GLY A 291 -14.80 9.63 -14.95
N GLU A 292 -14.63 8.95 -13.82
CA GLU A 292 -15.72 8.52 -12.93
C GLU A 292 -16.36 9.68 -12.14
N VAL A 293 -15.65 10.81 -12.04
CA VAL A 293 -16.09 12.03 -11.35
C VAL A 293 -16.18 13.15 -12.36
N THR A 294 -17.29 13.89 -12.35
CA THR A 294 -17.43 15.10 -13.17
C THR A 294 -16.60 16.22 -12.55
N VAL A 295 -15.63 16.75 -13.30
CA VAL A 295 -14.74 17.81 -12.82
C VAL A 295 -14.96 19.09 -13.60
N THR A 296 -15.05 20.19 -12.87
CA THR A 296 -15.07 21.55 -13.42
C THR A 296 -13.97 22.35 -12.73
N TYR A 297 -13.33 23.24 -13.48
CA TYR A 297 -12.16 24.00 -13.04
C TYR A 297 -12.37 25.48 -13.33
N GLU A 298 -12.21 26.32 -12.31
CA GLU A 298 -12.30 27.77 -12.39
C GLU A 298 -11.02 28.40 -11.84
N GLN A 299 -10.16 28.87 -12.74
CA GLN A 299 -9.04 29.75 -12.40
C GLN A 299 -9.55 31.16 -12.14
N VAL A 300 -9.22 31.74 -10.99
CA VAL A 300 -9.58 33.12 -10.65
C VAL A 300 -8.35 33.93 -10.27
N GLU A 301 -8.38 35.24 -10.52
CA GLU A 301 -7.26 36.14 -10.20
C GLU A 301 -7.41 36.70 -8.77
N GLY A 302 -7.54 35.80 -7.80
CA GLY A 302 -7.65 36.14 -6.38
C GLY A 302 -6.31 36.42 -5.72
N ARG A 303 -6.26 37.45 -4.89
CA ARG A 303 -5.10 37.70 -4.02
C ARG A 303 -5.31 37.05 -2.66
N PHE A 304 -4.26 36.41 -2.16
CA PHE A 304 -4.27 35.88 -0.80
C PHE A 304 -3.88 36.97 0.19
N LEU A 305 -4.77 37.25 1.14
CA LEU A 305 -4.54 38.23 2.20
C LEU A 305 -3.93 37.52 3.41
N GLU A 306 -2.61 37.56 3.57
CA GLU A 306 -1.90 36.83 4.63
C GLU A 306 -2.39 37.19 6.04
N ASP A 307 -2.65 38.48 6.30
CA ASP A 307 -3.14 38.96 7.60
C ASP A 307 -4.51 38.37 7.99
N HIS A 308 -5.31 37.98 7.00
CA HIS A 308 -6.66 37.48 7.18
C HIS A 308 -6.80 35.99 6.83
N LEU A 309 -5.77 35.40 6.21
CA LEU A 309 -5.77 34.03 5.67
C LEU A 309 -6.98 33.76 4.75
N GLN A 310 -7.31 34.72 3.90
CA GLN A 310 -8.53 34.75 3.07
C GLN A 310 -8.23 35.10 1.62
N ASN A 311 -9.16 34.72 0.74
CA ASN A 311 -9.19 35.13 -0.66
C ASN A 311 -10.63 35.43 -1.07
N GLU A 312 -10.97 36.71 -1.16
CA GLU A 312 -12.34 37.15 -1.41
C GLU A 312 -12.84 36.75 -2.79
N VAL A 313 -11.96 36.70 -3.79
CA VAL A 313 -12.33 36.37 -5.18
C VAL A 313 -12.75 34.90 -5.27
N GLU A 314 -12.01 34.00 -4.63
CA GLU A 314 -12.42 32.59 -4.54
C GLU A 314 -13.73 32.42 -3.76
N ALA A 315 -13.90 33.14 -2.64
CA ALA A 315 -15.13 33.10 -1.87
C ALA A 315 -16.34 33.54 -2.72
N GLN A 316 -16.18 34.56 -3.56
CA GLN A 316 -17.22 35.01 -4.48
C GLN A 316 -17.48 34.00 -5.60
N ALA A 317 -16.44 33.35 -6.15
CA ALA A 317 -16.60 32.30 -7.15
C ALA A 317 -17.46 31.14 -6.61
N ILE A 318 -17.21 30.70 -5.37
CA ILE A 318 -18.04 29.70 -4.68
C ILE A 318 -19.51 30.13 -4.60
N LEU A 319 -19.78 31.40 -4.25
CA LEU A 319 -21.16 31.92 -4.23
C LEU A 319 -21.82 31.89 -5.61
N ARG A 320 -21.07 32.19 -6.68
CA ARG A 320 -21.56 32.11 -8.06
C ARG A 320 -21.89 30.67 -8.43
N TRP A 321 -20.99 29.74 -8.11
CA TRP A 321 -21.19 28.31 -8.37
C TRP A 321 -22.42 27.75 -7.65
N LEU A 322 -22.68 28.14 -6.40
CA LEU A 322 -23.87 27.70 -5.66
C LEU A 322 -25.20 28.02 -6.35
N ASN A 323 -25.25 29.12 -7.12
CA ASN A 323 -26.45 29.47 -7.89
C ASN A 323 -26.63 28.61 -9.14
N GLN A 324 -25.61 27.85 -9.54
CA GLN A 324 -25.63 26.93 -10.68
C GLN A 324 -25.94 25.49 -10.26
N VAL A 325 -26.01 25.20 -8.96
CA VAL A 325 -26.35 23.85 -8.47
C VAL A 325 -27.78 23.53 -8.86
N GLU A 326 -27.94 22.51 -9.70
CA GLU A 326 -29.24 22.04 -10.16
C GLU A 326 -29.86 20.99 -9.24
N LYS A 327 -31.18 20.84 -9.32
CA LYS A 327 -31.90 19.79 -8.61
C LYS A 327 -31.66 18.44 -9.28
N MET A 328 -31.52 17.40 -8.48
CA MET A 328 -31.47 16.02 -8.95
C MET A 328 -32.80 15.60 -9.63
N PRO A 329 -32.82 14.49 -10.39
CA PRO A 329 -34.04 14.02 -11.09
C PRO A 329 -35.26 13.82 -10.19
N ASN A 330 -35.04 13.50 -8.91
CA ASN A 330 -36.07 13.38 -7.87
C ASN A 330 -36.60 14.74 -7.34
N ARG A 331 -36.16 15.87 -7.94
CA ARG A 331 -36.46 17.26 -7.57
C ARG A 331 -35.93 17.72 -6.21
N THR A 332 -35.03 16.97 -5.57
CA THR A 332 -34.30 17.43 -4.37
C THR A 332 -32.95 18.02 -4.77
N PHE A 333 -32.40 18.90 -3.93
CA PHE A 333 -31.02 19.34 -4.13
C PHE A 333 -30.04 18.24 -3.70
N PRO A 334 -28.86 18.15 -4.33
CA PRO A 334 -27.78 17.28 -3.87
C PRO A 334 -27.24 17.73 -2.52
N SER A 335 -26.56 16.82 -1.82
CA SER A 335 -25.70 17.19 -0.70
C SER A 335 -24.45 17.91 -1.21
N VAL A 336 -24.09 19.05 -0.59
CA VAL A 336 -23.01 19.93 -1.07
C VAL A 336 -21.93 20.15 -0.02
N GLY A 337 -20.68 19.83 -0.33
CA GLY A 337 -19.53 20.16 0.50
C GLY A 337 -18.80 21.38 -0.03
N ILE A 338 -18.59 22.40 0.81
CA ILE A 338 -17.74 23.56 0.49
C ILE A 338 -16.47 23.45 1.32
N LEU A 339 -15.35 23.17 0.65
CA LEU A 339 -14.08 22.84 1.29
C LEU A 339 -13.03 23.92 1.04
N THR A 340 -12.43 24.45 2.10
CA THR A 340 -11.41 25.50 2.00
C THR A 340 -10.13 25.12 2.74
N ALA A 341 -8.98 25.63 2.29
CA ALA A 341 -7.70 25.37 2.95
C ALA A 341 -7.62 25.96 4.37
N THR A 342 -8.16 27.17 4.57
CA THR A 342 -8.03 27.91 5.84
C THR A 342 -9.36 28.00 6.60
N PRO A 343 -9.34 28.00 7.95
CA PRO A 343 -10.53 28.28 8.76
C PRO A 343 -11.09 29.69 8.57
N ALA A 344 -10.22 30.66 8.26
CA ALA A 344 -10.63 32.04 8.06
C ALA A 344 -11.47 32.20 6.77
N GLN A 345 -11.10 31.51 5.69
CA GLN A 345 -11.90 31.47 4.47
C GLN A 345 -13.27 30.81 4.72
N ARG A 346 -13.31 29.69 5.43
CA ARG A 346 -14.57 29.03 5.84
C ARG A 346 -15.48 30.02 6.57
N ASN A 347 -14.95 30.75 7.53
CA ASN A 347 -15.71 31.73 8.30
C ASN A 347 -16.21 32.90 7.44
N LEU A 348 -15.41 33.36 6.46
CA LEU A 348 -15.81 34.38 5.49
C LEU A 348 -17.02 33.93 4.66
N ILE A 349 -16.99 32.71 4.13
CA ILE A 349 -18.11 32.14 3.35
C ILE A 349 -19.37 32.04 4.22
N LEU A 350 -19.24 31.54 5.46
CA LEU A 350 -20.35 31.48 6.40
C LEU A 350 -20.92 32.87 6.72
N GLN A 351 -20.07 33.90 6.83
CA GLN A 351 -20.50 35.28 7.02
C GLN A 351 -21.26 35.82 5.79
N TYR A 352 -20.83 35.47 4.57
CA TYR A 352 -21.57 35.78 3.35
C TYR A 352 -22.94 35.10 3.33
N PHE A 353 -23.03 33.82 3.67
CA PHE A 353 -24.33 33.12 3.79
C PHE A 353 -25.24 33.77 4.81
N HIS A 354 -24.72 34.11 5.99
CA HIS A 354 -25.49 34.81 7.01
C HIS A 354 -26.01 36.15 6.47
N THR A 355 -25.16 36.91 5.78
CA THR A 355 -25.54 38.23 5.22
C THR A 355 -26.60 38.10 4.13
N ILE A 356 -26.44 37.16 3.20
CA ILE A 356 -27.40 36.87 2.12
C ILE A 356 -28.76 36.48 2.71
N LYS A 357 -28.77 35.58 3.70
CA LYS A 357 -30.00 35.14 4.39
C LYS A 357 -30.65 36.28 5.18
N ALA A 358 -29.89 37.03 5.96
CA ALA A 358 -30.40 38.12 6.78
C ALA A 358 -31.00 39.27 5.94
N LYS A 359 -30.37 39.60 4.81
CA LYS A 359 -30.82 40.65 3.88
C LYS A 359 -31.83 40.16 2.84
N LYS A 360 -32.18 38.87 2.83
CA LYS A 360 -33.07 38.23 1.83
C LYS A 360 -32.63 38.52 0.38
N GLN A 361 -31.33 38.46 0.13
CA GLN A 361 -30.77 38.65 -1.20
C GLN A 361 -31.11 37.47 -2.13
N PRO A 362 -31.03 37.64 -3.47
CA PRO A 362 -31.12 36.53 -4.41
C PRO A 362 -30.16 35.40 -4.01
N GLY A 363 -30.64 34.15 -4.01
CA GLY A 363 -29.89 32.98 -3.54
C GLY A 363 -30.15 32.56 -2.09
N ALA A 364 -30.79 33.40 -1.26
CA ALA A 364 -31.10 33.06 0.14
C ALA A 364 -31.95 31.77 0.29
N GLU A 365 -32.94 31.58 -0.60
CA GLU A 365 -33.78 30.38 -0.60
C GLU A 365 -33.01 29.13 -1.02
N ILE A 366 -32.11 29.25 -2.01
CA ILE A 366 -31.26 28.16 -2.49
C ILE A 366 -30.33 27.70 -1.36
N ILE A 367 -29.64 28.64 -0.69
CA ILE A 367 -28.76 28.35 0.45
C ILE A 367 -29.54 27.60 1.55
N GLN A 368 -30.74 28.06 1.92
CA GLN A 368 -31.54 27.38 2.94
C GLN A 368 -31.98 25.97 2.51
N GLN A 369 -32.28 25.77 1.23
CA GLN A 369 -32.64 24.44 0.72
C GLN A 369 -31.42 23.52 0.67
N LEU A 370 -30.25 24.02 0.31
CA LEU A 370 -29.00 23.27 0.34
C LEU A 370 -28.61 22.89 1.78
N GLU A 371 -28.71 23.81 2.75
CA GLU A 371 -28.47 23.52 4.18
C GLU A 371 -29.40 22.40 4.69
N ARG A 372 -30.67 22.41 4.29
CA ARG A 372 -31.64 21.34 4.64
C ARG A 372 -31.30 19.99 4.00
N ASN A 373 -30.63 19.99 2.85
CA ASN A 373 -30.19 18.77 2.16
C ASN A 373 -28.73 18.40 2.51
N GLY A 374 -28.18 18.96 3.59
CA GLY A 374 -26.89 18.55 4.13
C GLY A 374 -25.68 19.35 3.65
N MET A 375 -25.87 20.58 3.14
CA MET A 375 -24.75 21.44 2.79
C MET A 375 -23.92 21.83 4.01
N GLN A 376 -22.59 21.73 3.90
CA GLN A 376 -21.65 22.12 4.95
C GLN A 376 -20.48 22.93 4.39
N VAL A 377 -19.93 23.85 5.20
CA VAL A 377 -18.70 24.60 4.90
C VAL A 377 -17.62 24.16 5.89
N LEU A 378 -16.56 23.54 5.39
CA LEU A 378 -15.55 22.83 6.18
C LEU A 378 -14.15 23.23 5.71
N THR A 379 -13.16 23.09 6.57
CA THR A 379 -11.77 23.05 6.09
C THR A 379 -11.44 21.68 5.49
N TRP A 380 -10.33 21.59 4.73
CA TRP A 380 -9.86 20.31 4.18
C TRP A 380 -9.71 19.21 5.24
N THR A 381 -9.24 19.55 6.44
CA THR A 381 -9.08 18.61 7.56
C THR A 381 -10.41 18.22 8.22
N GLU A 382 -11.41 19.09 8.17
CA GLU A 382 -12.75 18.83 8.75
C GLU A 382 -13.62 17.95 7.85
N ALA A 383 -13.22 17.80 6.57
CA ALA A 383 -13.93 16.97 5.60
C ALA A 383 -13.77 15.45 5.84
N VAL A 384 -12.85 15.03 6.72
CA VAL A 384 -12.59 13.61 7.00
C VAL A 384 -13.87 12.89 7.42
N GLY A 385 -14.18 11.79 6.74
CA GLY A 385 -15.36 10.97 7.01
C GLY A 385 -16.68 11.55 6.48
N GLN A 386 -16.70 12.79 5.98
CA GLN A 386 -17.87 13.39 5.35
C GLN A 386 -18.02 12.90 3.90
N LYS A 387 -19.26 12.92 3.38
CA LYS A 387 -19.57 12.51 2.01
C LYS A 387 -20.59 13.45 1.40
N PHE A 388 -20.29 13.97 0.22
CA PHE A 388 -21.15 14.90 -0.51
C PHE A 388 -21.29 14.50 -1.97
N ASP A 389 -22.51 14.61 -2.51
CA ASP A 389 -22.78 14.35 -3.92
C ASP A 389 -21.94 15.29 -4.81
N GLN A 390 -21.93 16.57 -4.45
CA GLN A 390 -21.15 17.61 -5.12
C GLN A 390 -20.23 18.31 -4.12
N VAL A 391 -18.99 18.57 -4.52
CA VAL A 391 -18.02 19.30 -3.71
C VAL A 391 -17.48 20.49 -4.50
N VAL A 392 -17.43 21.65 -3.87
CA VAL A 392 -16.60 22.77 -4.32
C VAL A 392 -15.39 22.89 -3.39
N LEU A 393 -14.19 22.88 -3.97
CA LEU A 393 -12.93 23.00 -3.24
C LEU A 393 -12.20 24.27 -3.67
N SER A 394 -11.85 25.09 -2.69
CA SER A 394 -11.08 26.32 -2.85
C SER A 394 -9.70 26.14 -2.23
N THR A 395 -8.67 26.46 -3.01
CA THR A 395 -7.28 26.45 -2.54
C THR A 395 -6.99 27.62 -1.62
N VAL A 396 -7.72 28.73 -1.75
CA VAL A 396 -7.54 30.00 -1.03
C VAL A 396 -6.28 30.74 -1.45
N PHE A 397 -5.22 30.02 -1.81
CA PHE A 397 -3.92 30.59 -2.10
C PHE A 397 -3.86 31.20 -3.50
N GLY A 398 -3.22 32.37 -3.56
CA GLY A 398 -2.96 33.13 -4.77
C GLY A 398 -1.84 34.12 -4.49
N MET A 399 -1.56 35.00 -5.45
CA MET A 399 -0.49 35.98 -5.31
C MET A 399 -0.74 36.93 -4.12
N ILE A 400 0.29 37.23 -3.34
CA ILE A 400 0.22 38.16 -2.19
C ILE A 400 0.43 39.62 -2.63
N ASP A 401 1.14 39.83 -3.73
CA ASP A 401 1.51 41.15 -4.24
C ASP A 401 1.39 41.24 -5.78
N ALA A 402 1.78 42.39 -6.35
CA ALA A 402 1.71 42.63 -7.79
C ALA A 402 2.92 42.07 -8.55
N GLU A 403 3.98 41.75 -7.81
CA GLU A 403 5.23 41.16 -8.27
C GLU A 403 5.09 39.65 -8.49
N GLY A 404 4.01 39.05 -8.00
CA GLY A 404 3.63 37.66 -8.28
C GLY A 404 4.09 36.68 -7.21
N HIS A 405 4.49 37.15 -6.03
CA HIS A 405 4.94 36.25 -4.96
C HIS A 405 3.78 35.42 -4.40
N LEU A 406 4.09 34.19 -4.01
CA LEU A 406 3.21 33.31 -3.26
C LEU A 406 3.57 33.30 -1.76
N PRO A 407 2.65 32.90 -0.87
CA PRO A 407 2.92 32.84 0.57
C PRO A 407 4.08 31.89 0.88
N ALA A 408 5.03 32.31 1.72
CA ALA A 408 6.20 31.48 2.06
C ALA A 408 5.82 30.18 2.79
N ASP A 409 4.76 30.23 3.62
CA ASP A 409 4.29 29.09 4.41
C ASP A 409 3.38 28.13 3.62
N LEU A 410 3.17 28.40 2.33
CA LEU A 410 2.27 27.64 1.47
C LEU A 410 2.51 26.11 1.53
N PRO A 411 3.75 25.58 1.48
CA PRO A 411 3.99 24.15 1.62
C PRO A 411 3.40 23.51 2.89
N ALA A 412 3.39 24.22 4.01
CA ALA A 412 2.85 23.72 5.28
C ALA A 412 1.31 23.59 5.26
N TRP A 413 0.65 24.35 4.38
CA TRP A 413 -0.80 24.24 4.18
C TRP A 413 -1.18 23.10 3.23
N LEU A 414 -0.26 22.72 2.34
CA LEU A 414 -0.49 21.82 1.21
C LEU A 414 -0.17 20.35 1.47
N SER A 415 -0.10 19.92 2.73
CA SER A 415 0.24 18.52 3.04
C SER A 415 -0.68 17.52 2.33
N ARG A 416 -0.10 16.49 1.70
CA ARG A 416 -0.84 15.43 0.98
C ARG A 416 -2.04 14.88 1.75
N ALA A 417 -1.88 14.61 3.05
CA ALA A 417 -2.93 14.06 3.90
C ALA A 417 -4.18 14.97 4.01
N ARG A 418 -4.00 16.30 3.99
CA ARG A 418 -5.11 17.27 4.02
C ARG A 418 -5.88 17.27 2.71
N LEU A 419 -5.17 17.16 1.59
CA LEU A 419 -5.78 17.08 0.27
C LEU A 419 -6.55 15.76 0.12
N GLU A 420 -5.95 14.63 0.48
CA GLU A 420 -6.61 13.32 0.47
C GLU A 420 -7.87 13.30 1.36
N ALA A 421 -7.83 13.93 2.54
CA ALA A 421 -9.00 14.10 3.40
C ALA A 421 -10.14 14.84 2.68
N ALA A 422 -9.85 16.00 2.07
CA ALA A 422 -10.83 16.76 1.30
C ALA A 422 -11.37 15.93 0.12
N PHE A 423 -10.49 15.21 -0.57
CA PHE A 423 -10.80 14.41 -1.76
C PHE A 423 -11.68 13.19 -1.45
N SER A 424 -11.51 12.57 -0.28
CA SER A 424 -12.29 11.41 0.14
C SER A 424 -13.80 11.69 0.24
N SER A 425 -14.18 12.97 0.37
CA SER A 425 -15.56 13.40 0.52
C SER A 425 -16.37 13.41 -0.79
N VAL A 426 -15.69 13.40 -1.95
CA VAL A 426 -16.29 13.60 -3.28
C VAL A 426 -16.96 12.32 -3.80
N GLN A 427 -18.28 12.37 -4.04
CA GLN A 427 -19.02 11.25 -4.64
C GLN A 427 -19.11 11.34 -6.16
N GLN A 428 -19.73 12.40 -6.70
CA GLN A 428 -20.14 12.48 -8.12
C GLN A 428 -19.48 13.63 -8.86
N SER A 429 -19.48 14.84 -8.29
CA SER A 429 -18.89 16.01 -8.95
C SER A 429 -17.97 16.82 -8.04
N LEU A 430 -16.95 17.39 -8.69
CA LEU A 430 -15.97 18.27 -8.10
C LEU A 430 -15.91 19.58 -8.90
N HIS A 431 -16.01 20.70 -8.20
CA HIS A 431 -15.74 22.03 -8.72
C HIS A 431 -14.50 22.59 -8.03
N LEU A 432 -13.46 22.89 -8.78
CA LEU A 432 -12.22 23.46 -8.27
C LEU A 432 -12.17 24.94 -8.55
N VAL A 433 -11.87 25.70 -7.50
CA VAL A 433 -11.60 27.14 -7.58
C VAL A 433 -10.19 27.36 -7.05
N THR A 434 -9.34 28.01 -7.83
CA THR A 434 -7.97 28.29 -7.41
C THR A 434 -7.47 29.61 -7.98
N SER A 435 -6.62 30.28 -7.19
CA SER A 435 -5.91 31.49 -7.61
C SER A 435 -4.40 31.29 -7.76
N VAL A 436 -3.93 30.05 -7.64
CA VAL A 436 -2.52 29.71 -7.84
C VAL A 436 -2.18 29.82 -9.33
N PRO A 437 -1.18 30.61 -9.74
CA PRO A 437 -0.80 30.74 -11.14
C PRO A 437 -0.38 29.42 -11.78
N GLU A 438 -0.75 29.20 -13.03
CA GLU A 438 -0.42 27.96 -13.77
C GLU A 438 1.09 27.75 -13.91
N ASP A 439 1.85 28.83 -14.17
CA ASP A 439 3.31 28.80 -14.29
C ASP A 439 3.98 28.25 -13.00
N GLU A 440 3.44 28.60 -11.83
CA GLU A 440 3.91 28.10 -10.54
C GLU A 440 3.56 26.62 -10.33
N LEU A 441 2.37 26.19 -10.75
CA LEU A 441 1.98 24.78 -10.69
C LEU A 441 2.89 23.92 -11.59
N GLN A 442 3.19 24.38 -12.80
CA GLN A 442 4.13 23.70 -13.70
C GLN A 442 5.54 23.64 -13.07
N ALA A 443 6.02 24.75 -12.48
CA ALA A 443 7.30 24.79 -11.80
C ALA A 443 7.38 23.80 -10.61
N TRP A 444 6.32 23.67 -9.80
CA TRP A 444 6.28 22.70 -8.70
C TRP A 444 6.23 21.26 -9.17
N LEU A 445 5.66 21.00 -10.34
CA LEU A 445 5.62 19.68 -10.95
C LEU A 445 7.02 19.25 -11.43
N GLU A 446 7.79 20.18 -12.01
CA GLU A 446 9.14 19.95 -12.55
C GLU A 446 10.24 19.97 -11.48
N GLN A 447 10.14 20.86 -10.49
CA GLN A 447 11.14 21.05 -9.43
C GLN A 447 10.46 20.94 -8.06
N PRO A 448 10.45 19.75 -7.44
CA PRO A 448 9.82 19.56 -6.14
C PRO A 448 10.61 20.30 -5.04
N THR A 449 10.19 21.54 -4.74
CA THR A 449 10.72 22.34 -3.62
C THR A 449 10.29 21.77 -2.26
N SER A 450 9.16 21.04 -2.24
CA SER A 450 8.68 20.19 -1.14
C SER A 450 7.71 19.16 -1.73
N GLY A 451 7.74 17.90 -1.29
CA GLY A 451 6.89 16.83 -1.87
C GLY A 451 5.38 17.13 -1.84
N ASP A 452 4.94 18.01 -0.96
CA ASP A 452 3.55 18.42 -0.81
C ASP A 452 3.07 19.42 -1.89
N GLY A 453 3.94 20.33 -2.36
CA GLY A 453 3.61 21.27 -3.44
C GLY A 453 3.42 20.58 -4.79
N GLN A 454 4.24 19.55 -5.07
CA GLN A 454 4.13 18.71 -6.26
C GLN A 454 2.77 17.99 -6.32
N TRP A 455 2.25 17.56 -5.16
CA TRP A 455 0.97 16.86 -5.08
C TRP A 455 -0.22 17.75 -5.43
N LEU A 456 -0.24 18.99 -4.93
CA LEU A 456 -1.25 19.97 -5.32
C LEU A 456 -1.17 20.28 -6.82
N ALA A 457 0.04 20.50 -7.34
CA ALA A 457 0.25 20.77 -8.75
C ALA A 457 -0.26 19.64 -9.65
N LEU A 458 0.12 18.40 -9.34
CA LEU A 458 -0.36 17.21 -10.04
C LEU A 458 -1.89 17.16 -10.07
N PHE A 459 -2.53 17.41 -8.93
CA PHE A 459 -3.98 17.40 -8.82
C PHE A 459 -4.66 18.51 -9.63
N LEU A 460 -4.25 19.77 -9.45
CA LEU A 460 -4.88 20.92 -10.11
C LEU A 460 -4.72 20.83 -11.63
N LEU A 461 -3.52 20.51 -12.12
CA LEU A 461 -3.24 20.38 -13.54
C LEU A 461 -3.99 19.18 -14.15
N ALA A 462 -4.07 18.04 -13.47
CA ALA A 462 -4.85 16.90 -13.95
C ALA A 462 -6.35 17.21 -13.99
N ALA A 463 -6.84 17.97 -13.00
CA ALA A 463 -8.23 18.38 -12.93
C ALA A 463 -8.59 19.41 -14.03
N GLU A 464 -7.71 20.36 -14.30
CA GLU A 464 -7.83 21.30 -15.41
C GLU A 464 -7.83 20.58 -16.75
N ALA A 465 -6.86 19.70 -16.99
CA ALA A 465 -6.78 18.90 -18.22
C ALA A 465 -8.07 18.08 -18.41
N ARG A 466 -8.62 17.51 -17.33
CA ARG A 466 -9.89 16.78 -17.37
C ARG A 466 -11.08 17.69 -17.65
N ALA A 467 -11.18 18.85 -16.99
CA ALA A 467 -12.28 19.79 -17.16
C ALA A 467 -12.31 20.42 -18.56
N THR A 468 -11.15 20.64 -19.17
CA THR A 468 -10.99 21.21 -20.51
C THR A 468 -10.99 20.19 -21.64
N GLY A 469 -11.00 18.89 -21.31
CA GLY A 469 -11.02 17.80 -22.30
C GLY A 469 -9.67 17.54 -23.00
N GLN A 470 -8.56 17.92 -22.38
CA GLN A 470 -7.20 17.71 -22.90
C GLN A 470 -6.70 16.28 -22.62
N GLU A 471 -7.33 15.29 -23.24
CA GLU A 471 -7.07 13.87 -22.99
C GLU A 471 -5.59 13.46 -23.24
N ALA A 472 -4.95 14.08 -24.24
CA ALA A 472 -3.54 13.81 -24.55
C ALA A 472 -2.58 14.23 -23.42
N VAL A 473 -2.87 15.37 -22.75
CA VAL A 473 -2.09 15.84 -21.61
C VAL A 473 -2.31 14.91 -20.42
N LEU A 474 -3.56 14.52 -20.16
CA LEU A 474 -3.89 13.60 -19.09
C LEU A 474 -3.20 12.22 -19.26
N GLN A 475 -3.14 11.69 -20.49
CA GLN A 475 -2.40 10.46 -20.79
C GLN A 475 -0.89 10.59 -20.58
N GLN A 476 -0.30 11.73 -20.95
CA GLN A 476 1.11 12.00 -20.68
C GLN A 476 1.38 12.08 -19.17
N MET A 477 0.51 12.76 -18.42
CA MET A 477 0.61 12.85 -16.96
C MET A 477 0.44 11.46 -16.31
N GLN A 478 -0.52 10.64 -16.77
CA GLN A 478 -0.67 9.27 -16.28
C GLN A 478 0.56 8.41 -16.55
N ALA A 479 1.26 8.60 -17.67
CA ALA A 479 2.51 7.90 -17.95
C ALA A 479 3.68 8.36 -17.07
N ALA A 480 3.71 9.65 -16.71
CA ALA A 480 4.77 10.24 -15.89
C ALA A 480 4.55 10.03 -14.38
N PHE A 481 3.29 9.97 -13.92
CA PHE A 481 2.91 9.92 -12.52
C PHE A 481 2.01 8.70 -12.24
N PRO A 482 2.57 7.62 -11.63
CA PRO A 482 1.84 6.40 -11.30
C PRO A 482 0.60 6.65 -10.41
N GLU A 483 0.58 7.73 -9.64
CA GLU A 483 -0.51 8.08 -8.74
C GLU A 483 -1.81 8.50 -9.44
N LEU A 484 -1.74 8.87 -10.72
CA LEU A 484 -2.91 9.11 -11.56
C LEU A 484 -3.49 7.81 -12.15
N GLN A 485 -2.74 6.71 -12.06
CA GLN A 485 -3.22 5.40 -12.46
C GLN A 485 -3.94 4.73 -11.29
N PRO A 486 -4.99 3.94 -11.54
CA PRO A 486 -5.51 3.06 -10.49
C PRO A 486 -4.35 2.17 -10.00
N PRO A 487 -4.27 1.90 -8.68
CA PRO A 487 -3.24 1.01 -8.16
C PRO A 487 -3.28 -0.29 -8.98
N PRO A 488 -2.11 -0.79 -9.42
CA PRO A 488 -2.07 -2.02 -10.18
C PRO A 488 -2.77 -3.09 -9.36
N LEU A 489 -3.67 -3.84 -10.01
CA LEU A 489 -4.24 -5.04 -9.42
C LEU A 489 -3.06 -5.90 -8.94
N GLU A 490 -2.92 -6.08 -7.63
CA GLU A 490 -1.91 -6.98 -7.09
C GLU A 490 -2.21 -8.37 -7.63
N THR A 491 -1.43 -8.82 -8.63
CA THR A 491 -1.61 -10.15 -9.20
C THR A 491 -0.96 -11.13 -8.24
N PRO A 492 -1.72 -11.96 -7.51
CA PRO A 492 -1.17 -12.65 -6.34
C PRO A 492 -0.14 -13.71 -6.73
N ASP A 493 -0.23 -14.26 -7.96
CA ASP A 493 0.46 -15.49 -8.31
C ASP A 493 1.24 -15.44 -9.63
N SER A 494 2.46 -15.96 -9.61
CA SER A 494 3.30 -16.20 -10.79
C SER A 494 2.78 -17.36 -11.65
N LEU A 495 2.04 -18.30 -11.04
CA LEU A 495 1.53 -19.49 -11.72
C LEU A 495 0.53 -19.16 -12.85
N PRO A 496 -0.52 -18.35 -12.65
CA PRO A 496 -1.41 -17.94 -13.74
C PRO A 496 -0.67 -17.31 -14.94
N ARG A 497 0.39 -16.53 -14.69
CA ARG A 497 1.21 -15.94 -15.76
C ARG A 497 1.96 -17.00 -16.56
N GLU A 498 2.57 -17.97 -15.88
CA GLU A 498 3.23 -19.11 -16.53
C GLU A 498 2.23 -19.93 -17.35
N VAL A 499 1.02 -20.16 -16.82
CA VAL A 499 -0.05 -20.87 -17.51
C VAL A 499 -0.47 -20.14 -18.79
N ALA A 500 -0.71 -18.83 -18.71
CA ALA A 500 -1.01 -18.03 -19.89
C ALA A 500 0.12 -18.07 -20.92
N HIS A 501 1.37 -17.91 -20.48
CA HIS A 501 2.52 -17.93 -21.39
C HIS A 501 2.60 -19.24 -22.18
N ARG A 502 2.44 -20.39 -21.51
CA ARG A 502 2.44 -21.70 -22.20
C ARG A 502 1.22 -21.93 -23.09
N LEU A 503 0.06 -21.40 -22.72
CA LEU A 503 -1.15 -21.55 -23.50
C LEU A 503 -1.14 -20.69 -24.78
N MET A 504 -0.45 -19.55 -24.78
CA MET A 504 -0.35 -18.68 -25.97
C MET A 504 0.21 -19.41 -27.19
N ASP A 505 1.21 -20.27 -27.01
CA ASP A 505 1.78 -21.06 -28.10
C ASP A 505 0.79 -22.09 -28.67
N LEU A 506 -0.17 -22.53 -27.83
CA LEU A 506 -1.18 -23.52 -28.17
C LEU A 506 -2.50 -22.91 -28.64
N LEU A 507 -2.73 -21.62 -28.43
CA LEU A 507 -4.01 -20.93 -28.71
C LEU A 507 -3.76 -19.68 -29.58
N PRO A 508 -3.45 -19.85 -30.88
CA PRO A 508 -3.23 -18.72 -31.76
C PRO A 508 -4.51 -17.87 -31.89
N GLY A 509 -4.35 -16.54 -31.74
CA GLY A 509 -5.45 -15.57 -31.83
C GLY A 509 -6.22 -15.33 -30.53
N TRP A 510 -5.94 -16.11 -29.47
CA TRP A 510 -6.46 -15.82 -28.15
C TRP A 510 -5.66 -14.69 -27.50
N SER A 511 -6.30 -13.93 -26.63
CA SER A 511 -5.66 -12.94 -25.77
C SER A 511 -5.96 -13.25 -24.30
N TRP A 512 -5.13 -12.71 -23.41
CA TRP A 512 -5.38 -12.78 -21.99
C TRP A 512 -5.10 -11.44 -21.33
N GLU A 513 -5.83 -11.15 -20.26
CA GLU A 513 -5.65 -9.96 -19.44
C GLU A 513 -6.04 -10.25 -18.00
N TRP A 514 -5.50 -9.44 -17.09
CA TRP A 514 -5.95 -9.44 -15.70
C TRP A 514 -7.10 -8.46 -15.55
N LYS A 515 -8.23 -8.96 -15.08
CA LYS A 515 -9.41 -8.14 -14.79
C LYS A 515 -10.05 -8.56 -13.48
N ALA A 516 -10.91 -7.68 -12.99
CA ALA A 516 -11.62 -7.84 -11.73
C ALA A 516 -13.13 -8.05 -11.97
N PRO A 517 -13.55 -9.21 -12.53
CA PRO A 517 -14.95 -9.44 -12.87
C PRO A 517 -15.81 -9.74 -11.63
N GLY A 518 -17.13 -9.58 -11.80
CA GLY A 518 -18.12 -9.90 -10.79
C GLY A 518 -18.12 -8.98 -9.55
N PRO A 519 -18.97 -9.30 -8.56
CA PRO A 519 -19.20 -8.45 -7.40
C PRO A 519 -18.00 -8.33 -6.45
N GLY A 520 -17.11 -9.32 -6.45
CA GLY A 520 -15.91 -9.34 -5.61
C GLY A 520 -14.73 -8.56 -6.17
N LYS A 521 -14.76 -8.13 -7.44
CA LYS A 521 -13.67 -7.41 -8.11
C LYS A 521 -12.28 -8.03 -7.89
N LEU A 522 -12.20 -9.36 -7.91
CA LEU A 522 -10.96 -10.09 -7.65
C LEU A 522 -10.10 -10.13 -8.91
N PRO A 523 -8.78 -9.88 -8.81
CA PRO A 523 -7.88 -10.02 -9.94
C PRO A 523 -7.84 -11.47 -10.42
N LEU A 524 -8.50 -11.74 -11.54
CA LEU A 524 -8.56 -13.04 -12.18
C LEU A 524 -8.00 -12.94 -13.61
N LEU A 525 -7.31 -14.00 -14.01
CA LEU A 525 -6.78 -14.12 -15.36
C LEU A 525 -7.92 -14.53 -16.30
N GLN A 526 -8.20 -13.68 -17.29
CA GLN A 526 -9.22 -13.90 -18.30
C GLN A 526 -8.56 -14.33 -19.61
N PHE A 527 -9.13 -15.33 -20.26
CA PHE A 527 -8.80 -15.73 -21.63
C PHE A 527 -9.95 -15.38 -22.55
N HIS A 528 -9.66 -14.64 -23.61
CA HIS A 528 -10.62 -14.26 -24.63
C HIS A 528 -10.37 -15.04 -25.90
N ASN A 529 -11.40 -15.69 -26.41
CA ASN A 529 -11.33 -16.30 -27.74
C ASN A 529 -11.58 -15.22 -28.82
N PRO A 530 -11.24 -15.50 -30.10
CA PRO A 530 -11.51 -14.58 -31.21
C PRO A 530 -12.99 -14.25 -31.43
N GLU A 531 -13.91 -15.05 -30.88
CA GLU A 531 -15.36 -14.92 -31.01
C GLU A 531 -15.98 -14.09 -29.86
N GLY A 532 -15.18 -13.62 -28.90
CA GLY A 532 -15.59 -12.77 -27.78
C GLY A 532 -16.02 -13.50 -26.50
N GLN A 533 -15.97 -14.83 -26.46
CA GLN A 533 -16.21 -15.61 -25.25
C GLN A 533 -15.04 -15.49 -24.28
N THR A 534 -15.35 -15.49 -22.98
CA THR A 534 -14.36 -15.26 -21.93
C THR A 534 -14.34 -16.40 -20.91
N ALA A 535 -13.16 -16.97 -20.69
CA ALA A 535 -12.91 -17.97 -19.65
C ALA A 535 -12.06 -17.40 -18.51
N LEU A 536 -12.34 -17.80 -17.27
CA LEU A 536 -11.61 -17.40 -16.08
C LEU A 536 -10.81 -18.56 -15.52
N LEU A 537 -9.54 -18.33 -15.20
CA LEU A 537 -8.66 -19.34 -14.61
C LEU A 537 -8.75 -19.32 -13.06
N LEU A 538 -9.08 -20.47 -12.47
CA LEU A 538 -9.14 -20.70 -11.02
C LEU A 538 -7.94 -21.53 -10.55
N VAL A 539 -7.07 -20.95 -9.73
CA VAL A 539 -5.92 -21.64 -9.15
C VAL A 539 -6.35 -22.52 -7.98
N ASP A 540 -5.99 -23.80 -8.06
CA ASP A 540 -6.42 -24.88 -7.17
C ASP A 540 -7.95 -25.02 -7.08
N GLY A 541 -8.65 -24.45 -8.07
CA GLY A 541 -10.10 -24.41 -8.07
C GLY A 541 -10.63 -23.56 -6.91
N PHE A 542 -10.09 -22.35 -6.74
CA PHE A 542 -10.65 -21.28 -5.89
C PHE A 542 -10.53 -19.92 -6.62
N LEU A 543 -11.45 -18.99 -6.34
CA LEU A 543 -11.42 -17.60 -6.85
C LEU A 543 -10.44 -16.74 -6.08
N ALA A 544 -10.34 -16.94 -4.77
CA ALA A 544 -9.39 -16.22 -3.92
C ALA A 544 -8.86 -17.13 -2.82
N GLN A 545 -7.53 -17.28 -2.78
CA GLN A 545 -6.80 -17.97 -1.73
C GLN A 545 -6.45 -16.96 -0.63
N SER A 546 -7.42 -16.59 0.21
CA SER A 546 -7.15 -15.73 1.37
C SER A 546 -7.64 -16.40 2.65
N THR A 547 -7.07 -16.01 3.80
CA THR A 547 -7.51 -16.51 5.11
C THR A 547 -8.93 -16.07 5.48
N TYR A 548 -9.55 -15.20 4.68
CA TYR A 548 -10.86 -14.61 4.94
C TYR A 548 -11.95 -15.12 4.00
N THR A 549 -11.62 -15.96 3.01
CA THR A 549 -12.60 -16.55 2.10
C THR A 549 -13.15 -17.85 2.68
N HIS A 550 -14.47 -18.03 2.59
CA HIS A 550 -15.16 -19.26 3.04
C HIS A 550 -15.92 -19.91 1.87
N TYR A 551 -16.19 -21.21 1.96
CA TYR A 551 -16.78 -21.99 0.85
C TYR A 551 -18.12 -21.48 0.34
N SER A 552 -18.98 -20.88 1.19
CA SER A 552 -20.26 -20.32 0.74
C SER A 552 -20.08 -19.02 -0.08
N TRP A 553 -19.06 -18.22 0.23
CA TRP A 553 -18.67 -17.04 -0.54
C TRP A 553 -18.14 -17.47 -1.91
N GLU A 554 -17.28 -18.49 -1.93
CA GLU A 554 -16.70 -19.06 -3.15
C GLU A 554 -17.80 -19.55 -4.09
N TRP A 555 -18.75 -20.34 -3.57
CA TRP A 555 -19.90 -20.83 -4.33
C TRP A 555 -20.74 -19.70 -4.93
N ASN A 556 -21.10 -18.70 -4.11
CA ASN A 556 -21.94 -17.60 -4.57
C ASN A 556 -21.26 -16.75 -5.66
N HIS A 557 -19.95 -16.53 -5.55
CA HIS A 557 -19.21 -15.76 -6.55
C HIS A 557 -19.04 -16.52 -7.86
N ARG A 558 -18.82 -17.84 -7.81
CA ARG A 558 -18.81 -18.68 -9.02
C ARG A 558 -20.14 -18.62 -9.75
N GLN A 559 -21.24 -18.80 -9.01
CA GLN A 559 -22.58 -18.72 -9.56
C GLN A 559 -22.88 -17.34 -10.16
N ALA A 560 -22.38 -16.26 -9.56
CA ALA A 560 -22.52 -14.92 -10.13
C ALA A 560 -21.75 -14.79 -11.46
N LEU A 561 -20.50 -15.25 -11.51
CA LEU A 561 -19.66 -15.19 -12.71
C LEU A 561 -20.22 -16.07 -13.85
N GLU A 562 -20.69 -17.27 -13.54
CA GLU A 562 -21.33 -18.15 -14.52
C GLU A 562 -22.61 -17.52 -15.08
N ARG A 563 -23.42 -16.83 -14.25
CA ARG A 563 -24.60 -16.08 -14.71
C ARG A 563 -24.25 -14.87 -15.57
N GLU A 564 -23.07 -14.29 -15.38
CA GLU A 564 -22.52 -13.23 -16.23
C GLU A 564 -21.95 -13.77 -17.55
N GLY A 565 -21.96 -15.09 -17.76
CA GLY A 565 -21.53 -15.77 -18.98
C GLY A 565 -20.05 -16.16 -19.00
N TYR A 566 -19.36 -16.11 -17.86
CA TYR A 566 -17.96 -16.54 -17.76
C TYR A 566 -17.84 -18.06 -17.65
N TYR A 567 -16.91 -18.64 -18.40
CA TYR A 567 -16.56 -20.05 -18.28
C TYR A 567 -15.45 -20.26 -17.25
N LEU A 568 -15.73 -21.00 -16.17
CA LEU A 568 -14.76 -21.23 -15.09
C LEU A 568 -13.88 -22.44 -15.36
N LEU A 569 -12.56 -22.23 -15.42
CA LEU A 569 -11.57 -23.26 -15.73
C LEU A 569 -10.62 -23.44 -14.54
N SER A 570 -10.62 -24.62 -13.93
CA SER A 570 -9.73 -24.93 -12.81
C SER A 570 -8.40 -25.56 -13.25
N ILE A 571 -7.33 -25.09 -12.63
CA ILE A 571 -5.99 -25.68 -12.65
C ILE A 571 -5.61 -26.12 -11.25
N GLN A 572 -4.95 -27.27 -11.12
CA GLN A 572 -4.33 -27.71 -9.88
C GLN A 572 -2.84 -27.42 -9.96
N SER A 573 -2.32 -26.60 -9.04
CA SER A 573 -0.92 -26.21 -8.99
C SER A 573 0.00 -27.44 -8.94
N GLU A 574 -0.38 -28.44 -8.13
CA GLU A 574 0.36 -29.71 -8.03
C GLU A 574 0.46 -30.43 -9.39
N ALA A 575 -0.66 -30.55 -10.11
CA ALA A 575 -0.70 -31.21 -11.41
C ALA A 575 0.10 -30.44 -12.47
N TRP A 576 -0.02 -29.11 -12.46
CA TRP A 576 0.71 -28.24 -13.38
C TRP A 576 2.22 -28.39 -13.22
N TRP A 577 2.70 -28.34 -11.98
CA TRP A 577 4.12 -28.45 -11.71
C TRP A 577 4.68 -29.85 -12.00
N LYS A 578 3.89 -30.91 -11.78
CA LYS A 578 4.29 -32.29 -12.12
C LYS A 578 4.36 -32.54 -13.62
N ALA A 579 3.43 -32.00 -14.41
CA ALA A 579 3.29 -32.33 -15.83
C ALA A 579 2.75 -31.15 -16.67
N SER A 580 3.43 -30.01 -16.64
CA SER A 580 2.98 -28.75 -17.25
C SER A 580 2.61 -28.87 -18.73
N GLY A 581 3.34 -29.65 -19.52
CA GLY A 581 3.01 -29.87 -20.94
C GLY A 581 1.70 -30.63 -21.16
N GLN A 582 1.41 -31.63 -20.33
CA GLN A 582 0.16 -32.40 -20.42
C GLN A 582 -1.03 -31.56 -19.94
N GLU A 583 -0.86 -30.83 -18.83
CA GLU A 583 -1.88 -29.92 -18.34
C GLU A 583 -2.15 -28.76 -19.30
N ALA A 584 -1.12 -28.18 -19.94
CA ALA A 584 -1.30 -27.16 -20.96
C ALA A 584 -2.14 -27.67 -22.14
N LEU A 585 -1.91 -28.92 -22.60
CA LEU A 585 -2.73 -29.54 -23.63
C LEU A 585 -4.17 -29.76 -23.15
N ARG A 586 -4.38 -30.25 -21.93
CA ARG A 586 -5.72 -30.41 -21.32
C ARG A 586 -6.48 -29.09 -21.29
N LEU A 587 -5.85 -28.03 -20.78
CA LEU A 587 -6.43 -26.70 -20.68
C LEU A 587 -6.72 -26.10 -22.06
N SER A 588 -5.80 -26.23 -23.02
CA SER A 588 -6.03 -25.78 -24.39
C SER A 588 -7.20 -26.52 -25.05
N GLY A 589 -7.37 -27.81 -24.74
CA GLY A 589 -8.48 -28.63 -25.23
C GLY A 589 -9.82 -28.15 -24.68
N ALA A 590 -9.88 -27.87 -23.37
CA ALA A 590 -11.07 -27.31 -22.73
C ALA A 590 -11.43 -25.92 -23.28
N LEU A 591 -10.44 -25.04 -23.44
CA LEU A 591 -10.65 -23.70 -24.01
C LEU A 591 -11.09 -23.75 -25.49
N ARG A 592 -10.55 -24.67 -26.30
CA ARG A 592 -11.03 -24.89 -27.67
C ARG A 592 -12.43 -25.51 -27.72
N GLY A 593 -12.75 -26.41 -26.80
CA GLY A 593 -14.08 -27.02 -26.68
C GLY A 593 -15.18 -25.99 -26.37
N MET A 594 -14.85 -24.93 -25.65
CA MET A 594 -15.75 -23.79 -25.43
C MET A 594 -16.17 -23.10 -26.74
N ALA A 595 -15.23 -22.90 -27.67
CA ALA A 595 -15.51 -22.27 -28.97
C ALA A 595 -16.42 -23.14 -29.85
N THR A 596 -16.31 -24.47 -29.76
CA THR A 596 -17.10 -25.39 -30.61
C THR A 596 -18.54 -25.60 -30.14
N VAL A 597 -18.82 -25.46 -28.83
CA VAL A 597 -20.20 -25.63 -28.31
C VAL A 597 -21.11 -24.49 -28.75
N ALA A 598 -20.58 -23.28 -28.98
CA ALA A 598 -21.38 -22.16 -29.48
C ALA A 598 -21.81 -22.33 -30.93
N THR A 599 -20.98 -22.96 -31.77
CA THR A 599 -21.32 -23.20 -33.18
C THR A 599 -22.43 -24.24 -33.39
N GLU A 600 -22.71 -25.10 -32.41
CA GLU A 600 -23.80 -26.10 -32.50
C GLU A 600 -25.16 -25.59 -31.97
N GLU A 601 -25.20 -24.47 -31.24
CA GLU A 601 -26.47 -23.84 -30.80
C GLU A 601 -27.03 -22.81 -31.79
N GLU A 602 -26.25 -22.44 -32.83
CA GLU A 602 -26.67 -21.52 -33.91
C GLU A 602 -27.03 -22.22 -35.25
N GLU A 603 -26.93 -23.56 -35.34
CA GLU A 603 -27.47 -24.38 -36.45
C GLU A 603 -28.77 -25.11 -36.05
#